data_AF-A0A968VPJ0-F1
#
_entry.id   AF-A0A968VPJ0-F1
#
_cell.length_a   1.000
_cell.length_b   1.000
_cell.length_c   1.000
_cell.angle_alpha   90.00
_cell.angle_beta   90.00
_cell.angle_gamma   90.00
#
_symmetry.space_group_name_H-M   'P 1'
#
loop_
_entity.id
_entity.type
_entity.pdbx_description
1 polymer ?
#
loop_
_entity_poly.entity_id
_entity_poly.type
_entity_poly.pdbx_seq_one_letter_code
_entity_poly.pdbx_strand_id
1 'polypeptide(L)'
;MIFALCATLLLAACATPQPNSDTSFVQSGTPIKPPVRIEEFSLPASTGDTLGLAELRGQPTLLFFGFTHCPDVCPTTLSEFKRV
;
A
#
# COMPACT_ATOMS: atom_id res chain seq x y z
N MET A 1 -33.89 36.53 8.87
CA MET A 1 -33.31 35.72 9.98
C MET A 1 -33.04 34.26 9.58
N ILE A 2 -33.94 33.59 8.85
CA ILE A 2 -33.76 32.17 8.42
C ILE A 2 -32.53 31.91 7.52
N PHE A 3 -32.22 32.85 6.60
CA PHE A 3 -31.08 32.73 5.68
C PHE A 3 -29.72 32.73 6.38
N ALA A 4 -29.58 33.54 7.44
CA ALA A 4 -28.36 33.60 8.24
C ALA A 4 -28.14 32.28 9.01
N LEU A 5 -29.22 31.70 9.54
CA LEU A 5 -29.18 30.42 10.25
C LEU A 5 -28.75 29.27 9.34
N CYS A 6 -29.24 29.26 8.10
CA CYS A 6 -28.90 28.25 7.11
C CYS A 6 -27.42 28.37 6.67
N ALA A 7 -26.95 29.59 6.43
CA ALA A 7 -25.56 29.85 6.07
C ALA A 7 -24.57 29.42 7.16
N THR A 8 -24.89 29.65 8.44
CA THR A 8 -24.06 29.18 9.56
C THR A 8 -24.02 27.66 9.70
N LEU A 9 -25.13 26.98 9.39
CA LEU A 9 -25.21 25.52 9.48
C LEU A 9 -24.39 24.83 8.37
N LEU A 10 -24.43 25.37 7.15
CA LEU A 10 -23.65 24.89 6.01
C LEU A 10 -22.13 25.10 6.21
N LEU A 11 -21.72 26.25 6.76
CA LEU A 11 -20.31 26.50 7.08
C LEU A 11 -19.78 25.53 8.15
N ALA A 12 -20.58 25.25 9.18
CA ALA A 12 -20.21 24.30 10.23
C ALA A 12 -20.05 22.87 9.70
N ALA A 13 -20.85 22.46 8.70
CA ALA A 13 -20.77 21.15 8.09
C ALA A 13 -19.53 20.96 7.18
N CYS A 14 -19.00 22.03 6.57
CA CYS A 14 -17.75 21.97 5.81
C CYS A 14 -16.51 22.12 6.68
N ALA A 15 -16.65 22.71 7.88
CA ALA A 15 -15.56 22.89 8.83
C ALA A 15 -15.39 21.70 9.78
N THR A 16 -16.23 20.66 9.68
CA THR A 16 -15.95 19.42 10.41
C THR A 16 -14.67 18.81 9.85
N PRO A 17 -13.65 18.55 10.69
CA PRO A 17 -12.53 17.73 10.28
C PRO A 17 -13.12 16.37 9.90
N GLN A 18 -12.97 15.94 8.63
CA GLN A 18 -13.13 14.53 8.34
C GLN A 18 -12.16 13.80 9.27
N PRO A 19 -12.62 12.85 10.12
CA PRO A 19 -11.70 11.99 10.82
C PRO A 19 -10.85 11.35 9.73
N ASN A 20 -9.58 11.72 9.69
CA ASN A 20 -8.55 11.11 8.90
C ASN A 20 -8.69 9.61 9.10
N SER A 21 -9.22 8.96 8.07
CA SER A 21 -9.41 7.53 8.01
C SER A 21 -8.05 6.84 7.89
N ASP A 22 -7.16 7.08 8.85
CA ASP A 22 -5.83 6.45 8.97
C ASP A 22 -5.94 4.93 9.22
N THR A 23 -7.17 4.41 9.25
CA THR A 23 -7.51 2.99 9.28
C THR A 23 -8.57 2.60 8.24
N SER A 24 -8.55 3.20 7.05
CA SER A 24 -9.46 2.80 5.96
C SER A 24 -8.75 2.66 4.63
N PHE A 25 -8.01 1.56 4.47
CA PHE A 25 -8.26 0.53 3.45
C PHE A 25 -7.13 -0.51 3.50
N VAL A 26 -7.17 -1.38 4.51
CA VAL A 26 -6.55 -2.71 4.36
C VAL A 26 -7.71 -3.67 4.22
N GLN A 27 -8.29 -3.74 3.02
CA GLN A 27 -9.31 -4.76 2.72
C GLN A 27 -8.71 -6.17 2.68
N SER A 28 -7.38 -6.29 2.62
CA SER A 28 -6.66 -7.57 2.70
C SER A 28 -5.25 -7.35 3.27
N GLY A 29 -4.99 -7.93 4.44
CA GLY A 29 -3.69 -7.88 5.12
C GLY A 29 -3.78 -7.42 6.58
N THR A 30 -2.73 -7.70 7.35
CA THR A 30 -2.55 -7.20 8.72
C THR A 30 -1.35 -6.28 8.75
N PRO A 31 -1.50 -5.00 9.13
CA PRO A 31 -0.36 -4.10 9.22
C PRO A 31 0.59 -4.55 10.34
N ILE A 32 1.88 -4.61 10.03
CA ILE A 32 2.91 -4.92 11.04
C ILE A 32 3.18 -3.67 11.87
N LYS A 33 2.87 -3.74 13.16
CA LYS A 33 3.08 -2.66 14.15
C LYS A 33 3.84 -3.23 15.37
N PRO A 34 5.00 -2.69 15.75
CA PRO A 34 5.75 -1.63 15.07
C PRO A 34 6.35 -2.09 13.72
N PRO A 35 6.70 -1.18 12.81
CA PRO A 35 7.37 -1.54 11.57
C PRO A 35 8.67 -2.30 11.85
N VAL A 36 8.86 -3.43 11.17
CA VAL A 36 10.10 -4.21 11.24
C VAL A 36 11.09 -3.61 10.24
N ARG A 37 12.32 -3.33 10.71
CA ARG A 37 13.41 -2.93 9.83
C ARG A 37 13.82 -4.13 8.98
N ILE A 38 13.88 -3.93 7.67
CA ILE A 38 14.44 -4.92 6.74
C ILE A 38 15.96 -4.75 6.72
N GLU A 39 16.68 -5.85 6.87
CA GLU A 39 18.14 -5.89 6.77
C GLU A 39 18.59 -5.69 5.32
N GLU A 40 19.82 -5.20 5.14
CA GLU A 40 20.38 -5.04 3.79
C GLU A 40 20.55 -6.41 3.13
N PHE A 41 20.20 -6.50 1.85
CA PHE A 41 20.32 -7.72 1.06
C PHE A 41 20.91 -7.43 -0.31
N SER A 42 21.37 -8.49 -0.97
CA SER A 42 21.90 -8.44 -2.33
C SER A 42 21.45 -9.69 -3.06
N LEU A 43 20.53 -9.53 -4.02
CA LEU A 43 19.92 -10.61 -4.78
C LEU A 43 20.24 -10.45 -6.28
N PRO A 44 20.51 -11.54 -7.00
CA PRO A 44 20.64 -11.47 -8.45
C PRO A 44 19.28 -11.11 -9.07
N ALA A 45 19.25 -10.05 -9.88
CA ALA A 45 18.06 -9.64 -10.61
C ALA A 45 17.92 -10.42 -11.92
N SER A 46 16.69 -10.54 -12.43
CA SER A 46 16.43 -11.12 -13.75
C SER A 46 17.00 -10.29 -14.91
N THR A 47 17.35 -9.02 -14.66
CA THR A 47 18.00 -8.13 -15.64
C THR A 47 19.51 -8.38 -15.76
N GLY A 48 20.10 -9.18 -14.86
CA GLY A 48 21.55 -9.43 -14.80
C GLY A 48 22.31 -8.54 -13.82
N ASP A 49 21.68 -7.51 -13.28
CA ASP A 49 22.23 -6.65 -12.23
C ASP A 49 22.00 -7.24 -10.82
N THR A 50 22.51 -6.55 -9.80
CA THR A 50 22.23 -6.86 -8.39
C THR A 50 21.10 -5.99 -7.89
N LEU A 51 20.09 -6.59 -7.25
CA LEU A 51 19.00 -5.90 -6.55
C LEU A 51 19.27 -5.94 -5.05
N GLY A 52 19.41 -4.76 -4.43
CA GLY A 52 19.48 -4.59 -2.99
C GLY A 52 18.32 -3.77 -2.43
N LEU A 53 18.41 -3.44 -1.13
CA LEU A 53 17.39 -2.63 -0.48
C LEU A 53 17.47 -1.17 -0.91
N ALA A 54 18.67 -0.69 -1.29
CA ALA A 54 18.92 0.68 -1.73
C ALA A 54 18.10 1.07 -2.97
N GLU A 55 17.98 0.14 -3.92
CA GLU A 55 17.27 0.35 -5.19
C GLU A 55 15.76 0.47 -5.00
N LEU A 56 15.22 -0.03 -3.88
CA LEU A 56 13.81 -0.01 -3.54
C LEU A 56 13.39 1.19 -2.67
N ARG A 57 14.35 2.01 -2.22
CA ARG A 57 14.06 3.13 -1.31
C ARG A 57 13.22 4.20 -2.00
N GLY A 58 12.22 4.70 -1.28
CA GLY A 58 11.33 5.76 -1.78
C GLY A 58 10.25 5.27 -2.76
N GLN A 59 10.18 3.96 -3.06
CA GLN A 59 9.17 3.37 -3.92
C GLN A 59 8.36 2.32 -3.13
N PRO A 60 7.02 2.33 -3.22
CA PRO A 60 6.21 1.27 -2.64
C PRO A 60 6.56 -0.06 -3.34
N THR A 61 7.03 -1.03 -2.56
CA THR A 61 7.48 -2.32 -3.07
C THR A 61 6.58 -3.44 -2.55
N LEU A 62 6.07 -4.27 -3.45
CA LEU A 62 5.37 -5.51 -3.11
C LEU A 62 6.33 -6.70 -3.28
N LEU A 63 6.55 -7.46 -2.20
CA LEU A 63 7.36 -8.69 -2.23
C LEU A 63 6.44 -9.91 -2.28
N PHE A 64 6.66 -10.77 -3.27
CA PHE A 64 5.99 -12.04 -3.42
C PHE A 64 7.02 -13.17 -3.53
N PHE A 65 6.84 -14.23 -2.75
CA PHE A 65 7.69 -15.42 -2.83
C PHE A 65 7.05 -16.45 -3.76
N GLY A 66 7.69 -16.69 -4.90
CA GLY A 66 7.26 -17.68 -5.89
C GLY A 66 8.43 -18.54 -6.37
N PHE A 67 8.11 -19.60 -7.11
CA PHE A 67 9.09 -20.49 -7.73
C PHE A 67 8.67 -20.84 -9.16
N THR A 68 9.63 -21.14 -10.03
CA THR A 68 9.39 -21.31 -11.47
C THR A 68 8.69 -22.61 -11.84
N HIS A 69 8.77 -23.63 -10.98
CA HIS A 69 8.15 -24.94 -11.17
C HIS A 69 7.08 -25.19 -10.11
N CYS A 70 5.99 -24.42 -10.18
CA CYS A 70 4.85 -24.65 -9.30
C CYS A 70 3.95 -25.76 -9.83
N PRO A 71 3.61 -26.77 -9.02
CA PRO A 71 2.57 -27.73 -9.35
C PRO A 71 1.20 -27.06 -9.19
N ASP A 72 0.77 -26.28 -10.19
CA ASP A 72 -0.61 -25.85 -10.46
C ASP A 72 -1.06 -24.41 -10.06
N VAL A 73 -0.50 -23.74 -9.04
CA VAL A 73 -1.12 -22.49 -8.49
C VAL A 73 -0.39 -21.16 -8.71
N CYS A 74 0.85 -21.14 -9.22
CA CYS A 74 1.64 -19.89 -9.24
C CYS A 74 1.42 -18.89 -10.39
N PRO A 75 1.01 -19.24 -11.63
CA PRO A 75 1.00 -18.22 -12.69
C PRO A 75 -0.13 -17.20 -12.52
N THR A 76 -1.20 -17.55 -11.80
CA THR A 76 -2.39 -16.70 -11.67
C THR A 76 -2.16 -15.54 -10.69
N THR A 77 -1.54 -15.80 -9.53
CA THR A 77 -1.30 -14.74 -8.52
C THR A 77 -0.37 -13.65 -9.04
N LEU A 78 0.71 -14.01 -9.74
CA LEU A 78 1.65 -13.05 -10.31
C LEU A 78 0.99 -12.20 -11.41
N SER A 79 0.09 -12.80 -12.19
CA SER A 79 -0.66 -12.10 -13.24
C SER A 79 -1.64 -11.05 -12.65
N GLU A 80 -2.33 -11.37 -11.55
CA GLU A 80 -3.21 -10.41 -10.88
C GLU A 80 -2.42 -9.23 -10.27
N PHE A 81 -1.22 -9.49 -9.73
CA PHE A 81 -0.39 -8.41 -9.16
C PHE A 81 0.19 -7.45 -10.19
N LYS A 82 0.26 -7.81 -11.48
CA LYS A 82 0.65 -6.86 -12.53
C LYS A 82 -0.38 -5.73 -12.72
N ARG A 83 -1.62 -5.90 -12.25
CA ARG A 83 -2.72 -4.94 -12.42
C ARG A 83 -2.81 -3.89 -11.31
N VAL A 84 -2.11 -4.08 -10.20
CA VAL A 84 -2.10 -3.14 -9.05
C VAL A 84 -0.98 -2.13 -9.15
#